data_AF-A0A0B7B7E6-F1
#
_entry.id   AF-A0A0B7B7E6-F1
#
_cell.length_a   1.000
_cell.length_b   1.000
_cell.length_c   1.000
_cell.angle_alpha   90.00
_cell.angle_beta   90.00
_cell.angle_gamma   90.00
#
_symmetry.space_group_name_H-M   'P 1'
#
loop_
_entity.id
_entity.type
_entity.pdbx_description
1 polymer ?
#
loop_
_entity_poly.entity_id
_entity_poly.type
_entity_poly.pdbx_seq_one_letter_code
_entity_poly.pdbx_strand_id
1 'polypeptide(L)'
;MADTRRRVKLYMLNEDRQWDDRGTGHVSSAYVERLRGMSLQVRSETDGSILLESKIQQDTAYQKQQETLIVWSEADNYDLALSFQEKAGCDEIWEKICQVQGKDPSVDITQDVVEESEDERFDDMPDAAPPIELPPCETSKLEEIAELFSSVLPSPIRREKLAVAIEAEGYIRKLVDLFHMCEDLENLDGLHHLYEIFKSIFLLNKNALFEIMFSDDIIFDIIGILEYDPSSPTPTRHREYLRNTAKFKEVVPMTNSELETKIHQTYRVQYIQDVILPVPSVFEENMLSSLSSFIFFNKVEIVSMIQDDVKFLTTLFAQLTGEETDDNHRRDLVLFLKEFCTFSQTLQQPNRESFYKTLSNLGILTSIEIILGLDDEKMKLAAIDIFSYIVEFSPSMVRDFILHESISVDDEDLLINLVIEQMINDTDPELGGAVQLIGILRLLLDPENMMATASKTEKSEFLSFFYKHSMHVLTAPLFANTADNKPSRDDYQSAQLLSLILELLTFCVDTIHTTSRLMLSPRMFYDEC
;
A
#
# COMPACT_ATOMS: atom_id res chain seq x y z
N MET A 1 12.67 37.58 7.62
CA MET A 1 12.69 36.15 7.30
C MET A 1 12.75 36.05 5.79
N ALA A 2 13.68 35.26 5.24
CA ALA A 2 13.66 34.97 3.81
C ALA A 2 12.35 34.24 3.49
N ASP A 3 11.70 34.59 2.39
CA ASP A 3 10.41 34.02 1.99
C ASP A 3 10.59 32.57 1.52
N THR A 4 10.54 31.63 2.45
CA THR A 4 10.69 30.19 2.19
C THR A 4 9.46 29.57 1.54
N ARG A 5 8.31 30.27 1.57
CA ARG A 5 7.05 29.79 1.04
C ARG A 5 7.13 29.45 -0.44
N ARG A 6 7.86 30.26 -1.22
CA ARG A 6 8.02 30.05 -2.68
C ARG A 6 9.32 29.35 -3.05
N ARG A 7 10.08 28.84 -2.09
CA ARG A 7 11.37 28.20 -2.34
C ARG A 7 11.18 26.78 -2.87
N VAL A 8 11.80 26.49 -4.01
CA VAL A 8 11.69 25.22 -4.74
C VAL A 8 13.04 24.72 -5.23
N LYS A 9 13.18 23.41 -5.35
CA LYS A 9 14.18 22.78 -6.20
C LYS A 9 13.58 22.37 -7.54
N LEU A 10 14.29 22.67 -8.62
CA LEU A 10 13.91 22.25 -9.97
C LEU A 10 14.65 20.97 -10.33
N TYR A 11 13.92 19.97 -10.77
CA TYR A 11 14.47 18.73 -11.30
C TYR A 11 14.07 18.55 -12.77
N MET A 12 14.96 17.94 -13.53
CA MET A 12 14.75 17.56 -14.92
C MET A 12 15.21 16.11 -15.13
N LEU A 13 14.40 15.30 -15.79
CA LEU A 13 14.75 13.92 -16.08
C LEU A 13 15.77 13.86 -17.23
N ASN A 14 16.88 13.15 -17.02
CA ASN A 14 17.95 13.00 -18.01
C ASN A 14 17.77 11.74 -18.90
N GLU A 15 18.66 11.54 -19.87
CA GLU A 15 18.60 10.40 -20.82
C GLU A 15 18.73 9.03 -20.13
N ASP A 16 19.42 8.98 -18.98
CA ASP A 16 19.57 7.80 -18.12
C ASP A 16 18.39 7.60 -17.15
N ARG A 17 17.31 8.39 -17.31
CA ARG A 17 16.09 8.42 -16.46
C ARG A 17 16.34 8.74 -15.00
N GLN A 18 17.38 9.51 -14.69
CA GLN A 18 17.63 10.05 -13.36
C GLN A 18 17.21 11.52 -13.27
N TRP A 19 16.68 11.92 -12.12
CA TRP A 19 16.32 13.31 -11.86
C TRP A 19 17.55 14.16 -11.51
N ASP A 20 17.96 15.00 -12.45
CA ASP A 20 19.06 15.94 -12.25
C ASP A 20 18.58 17.19 -11.49
N ASP A 21 19.23 17.53 -10.38
CA ASP A 21 19.00 18.79 -9.66
C ASP A 21 19.52 19.97 -10.52
N ARG A 22 18.59 20.78 -11.04
CA ARG A 22 18.86 21.95 -11.88
C ARG A 22 19.11 23.21 -11.06
N GLY A 23 18.97 23.14 -9.73
CA GLY A 23 19.22 24.23 -8.81
C GLY A 23 18.02 24.58 -7.93
N THR A 24 18.30 25.37 -6.90
CA THR A 24 17.30 25.88 -5.96
C THR A 24 16.95 27.34 -6.28
N GLY A 25 15.67 27.69 -6.21
CA GLY A 25 15.19 29.02 -6.54
C GLY A 25 13.83 29.34 -5.92
N HIS A 26 13.25 30.47 -6.33
CA HIS A 26 11.92 30.90 -5.90
C HIS A 26 10.97 30.89 -7.10
N VAL A 27 9.85 30.17 -6.97
CA VAL A 27 8.84 30.04 -8.04
C VAL A 27 7.83 31.17 -7.99
N SER A 28 7.42 31.64 -9.16
CA SER A 28 6.36 32.62 -9.35
C SER A 28 5.55 32.30 -10.62
N SER A 29 4.30 32.75 -10.66
CA SER A 29 3.46 32.63 -11.85
C SER A 29 3.16 34.03 -12.41
N ALA A 30 3.54 34.30 -13.66
CA ALA A 30 3.31 35.59 -14.31
C ALA A 30 2.94 35.42 -15.78
N TYR A 31 2.22 36.40 -16.34
CA TYR A 31 1.97 36.43 -17.77
C TYR A 31 3.25 36.86 -18.49
N VAL A 32 3.76 36.00 -19.38
CA VAL A 32 5.01 36.24 -20.12
C VAL A 32 4.68 36.57 -21.57
N GLU A 33 4.97 37.81 -21.97
CA GLU A 33 4.59 38.34 -23.29
C GLU A 33 5.17 37.51 -24.44
N ARG A 34 6.43 37.06 -24.34
CA ARG A 34 7.07 36.24 -25.38
C ARG A 34 6.44 34.86 -25.57
N LEU A 35 5.86 34.28 -24.50
CA LEU A 35 5.17 32.98 -24.52
C LEU A 35 3.66 33.13 -24.74
N ARG A 36 3.15 34.37 -24.69
CA ARG A 36 1.72 34.72 -24.82
C ARG A 36 0.85 33.85 -23.92
N GLY A 37 1.16 33.83 -22.62
CA GLY A 37 0.43 33.02 -21.65
C GLY A 37 0.94 33.17 -20.22
N MET A 38 0.13 32.69 -19.27
CA MET A 38 0.56 32.51 -17.88
C MET A 38 1.66 31.45 -17.84
N SER A 39 2.76 31.75 -17.17
CA SER A 39 3.95 30.90 -17.13
C SER A 39 4.47 30.76 -15.71
N LEU A 40 5.02 29.59 -15.40
CA LEU A 40 5.81 29.33 -14.21
C LEU A 40 7.24 29.80 -14.44
N GLN A 41 7.75 30.62 -13.53
CA GLN A 41 9.11 31.13 -13.53
C GLN A 41 9.82 30.76 -12.23
N VAL A 42 10.96 30.08 -12.31
CA VAL A 42 11.84 29.82 -11.16
C VAL A 42 13.07 30.71 -11.27
N ARG A 43 13.29 31.54 -10.25
CA ARG A 43 14.47 32.42 -10.16
C ARG A 43 15.49 31.85 -9.18
N SER A 44 16.72 31.63 -9.65
CA SER A 44 17.84 31.10 -8.87
C SER A 44 18.11 31.94 -7.62
N GLU A 45 18.35 31.27 -6.49
CA GLU A 45 18.75 31.95 -5.25
C GLU A 45 20.24 32.34 -5.22
N THR A 46 21.07 31.79 -6.12
CA THR A 46 22.52 32.05 -6.14
C THR A 46 22.87 33.32 -6.90
N ASP A 47 22.23 33.55 -8.05
CA ASP A 47 22.59 34.63 -8.99
C ASP A 47 21.39 35.40 -9.56
N GLY A 48 20.15 35.02 -9.19
CA GLY A 48 18.93 35.66 -9.67
C GLY A 48 18.58 35.38 -11.12
N SER A 49 19.30 34.46 -11.79
CA SER A 49 18.99 34.00 -13.14
C SER A 49 17.67 33.21 -13.18
N ILE A 50 17.11 33.03 -14.37
CA ILE A 50 15.87 32.25 -14.56
C ILE A 50 16.27 30.79 -14.83
N LEU A 51 15.93 29.90 -13.91
CA LEU A 51 16.18 28.45 -14.02
C LEU A 51 15.10 27.76 -14.85
N LEU A 52 13.86 28.24 -14.78
CA LEU A 52 12.71 27.74 -15.53
C LEU A 52 11.85 28.90 -15.99
N GLU A 53 11.38 28.86 -17.24
CA GLU A 53 10.31 29.73 -17.73
C GLU A 53 9.39 28.92 -18.66
N SER A 54 8.38 28.30 -18.06
CA SER A 54 7.50 27.32 -18.70
C SER A 54 6.07 27.84 -18.79
N LYS A 55 5.48 27.85 -19.99
CA LYS A 55 4.09 28.28 -20.18
C LYS A 55 3.14 27.20 -19.66
N ILE A 56 2.14 27.60 -18.88
CA ILE A 56 1.06 26.71 -18.47
C ILE A 56 0.14 26.50 -19.68
N GLN A 57 0.26 25.34 -20.34
CA GLN A 57 -0.60 24.97 -21.46
C GLN A 57 -1.94 24.44 -20.96
N GLN A 58 -2.97 24.43 -21.80
CA GLN A 58 -4.30 23.92 -21.42
C GLN A 58 -4.38 22.40 -21.39
N ASP A 59 -3.53 21.74 -22.16
CA ASP A 59 -3.50 20.30 -22.44
C ASP A 59 -2.39 19.55 -21.69
N THR A 60 -1.44 20.26 -21.05
CA THR A 60 -0.43 19.61 -20.20
C THR A 60 -1.07 19.04 -18.94
N ALA A 61 -0.85 17.74 -18.68
CA ALA A 61 -1.20 17.11 -17.42
C ALA A 61 -0.18 17.51 -16.35
N TYR A 62 -0.56 18.39 -15.43
CA TYR A 62 0.19 18.63 -14.21
C TYR A 62 -0.31 17.66 -13.15
N GLN A 63 0.61 17.08 -12.39
CA GLN A 63 0.30 16.20 -11.28
C GLN A 63 0.88 16.75 -9.98
N LYS A 64 0.07 16.78 -8.94
CA LYS A 64 0.50 17.09 -7.59
C LYS A 64 0.78 15.78 -6.86
N GLN A 65 1.99 15.63 -6.35
CA GLN A 65 2.41 14.43 -5.64
C GLN A 65 2.90 14.80 -4.24
N GLN A 66 2.61 13.94 -3.25
CA GLN A 66 3.12 14.05 -1.87
C GLN A 66 2.95 15.46 -1.26
N GLU A 67 1.87 16.15 -1.63
CA GLU A 67 1.49 17.52 -1.23
C GLU A 67 2.49 18.67 -1.53
N THR A 68 3.73 18.36 -1.91
CA THR A 68 4.84 19.32 -2.05
C THR A 68 5.55 19.22 -3.39
N LEU A 69 5.09 18.36 -4.30
CA LEU A 69 5.66 18.19 -5.64
C LEU A 69 4.63 18.56 -6.71
N ILE A 70 5.11 19.21 -7.77
CA ILE A 70 4.36 19.38 -9.02
C ILE A 70 5.21 18.84 -10.16
N VAL A 71 4.69 17.85 -10.88
CA VAL A 71 5.37 17.15 -11.97
C VAL A 71 4.58 17.32 -13.27
N TRP A 72 5.27 17.53 -14.39
CA TRP A 72 4.67 17.58 -15.72
C TRP A 72 5.70 17.30 -16.82
N SER A 73 5.23 16.93 -18.00
CA SER A 73 6.05 16.77 -19.20
C SER A 73 5.92 17.99 -20.12
N GLU A 74 7.04 18.53 -20.61
CA GLU A 74 7.03 19.54 -21.68
C GLU A 74 6.94 18.89 -23.07
N ALA A 75 6.47 19.65 -24.07
CA ALA A 75 6.19 19.17 -25.43
C ALA A 75 7.41 18.57 -26.17
N ASP A 76 8.63 18.79 -25.67
CA ASP A 76 9.88 18.22 -26.19
C ASP A 76 10.29 16.92 -25.48
N ASN A 77 9.40 16.28 -24.70
CA ASN A 77 9.59 15.00 -23.99
C ASN A 77 10.65 15.01 -22.87
N TYR A 78 10.83 16.13 -22.17
CA TYR A 78 11.59 16.15 -20.92
C TYR A 78 10.62 16.39 -19.75
N ASP A 79 10.75 15.53 -18.73
CA ASP A 79 9.94 15.61 -17.52
C ASP A 79 10.56 16.60 -16.53
N LEU A 80 9.71 17.42 -15.94
CA LEU A 80 10.08 18.46 -14.99
C LEU A 80 9.36 18.24 -13.67
N ALA A 81 10.07 18.50 -12.58
CA ALA A 81 9.47 18.50 -11.25
C ALA A 81 9.90 19.73 -10.45
N LEU A 82 8.92 20.36 -9.81
CA LEU A 82 9.15 21.38 -8.79
C LEU A 82 8.93 20.76 -7.41
N SER A 83 10.00 20.69 -6.63
CA SER A 83 9.95 20.24 -5.24
C SER A 83 9.92 21.44 -4.31
N PHE A 84 8.79 21.62 -3.63
CA PHE A 84 8.54 22.75 -2.74
C PHE A 84 9.05 22.46 -1.34
N GLN A 85 9.66 23.47 -0.72
CA GLN A 85 10.04 23.37 0.68
C GLN A 85 8.82 23.40 1.62
N GLU A 86 7.73 24.05 1.20
CA GLU A 86 6.51 24.21 2.00
C GLU A 86 5.27 23.86 1.18
N LYS A 87 4.37 23.07 1.77
CA LYS A 87 3.06 22.71 1.19
C LYS A 87 2.26 23.94 0.77
N ALA A 88 2.24 24.98 1.59
CA ALA A 88 1.50 26.22 1.28
C ALA A 88 1.97 26.89 -0.02
N GLY A 89 3.26 26.79 -0.36
CA GLY A 89 3.79 27.27 -1.64
C GLY A 89 3.37 26.44 -2.82
N CYS A 90 3.33 25.12 -2.63
CA CYS A 90 2.85 24.16 -3.62
C CYS A 90 1.37 24.42 -3.92
N ASP A 91 0.54 24.52 -2.87
CA ASP A 91 -0.90 24.82 -2.96
C ASP A 91 -1.14 26.11 -3.76
N GLU A 92 -0.40 27.19 -3.49
CA GLU A 92 -0.55 28.47 -4.20
C GLU A 92 -0.17 28.40 -5.70
N ILE A 93 0.82 27.59 -6.09
CA ILE A 93 1.14 27.38 -7.51
C ILE A 93 0.11 26.44 -8.15
N TRP A 94 -0.31 25.41 -7.45
CA TRP A 94 -1.29 24.45 -7.91
C TRP A 94 -2.64 25.11 -8.23
N GLU A 95 -3.14 25.95 -7.33
CA GLU A 95 -4.35 26.76 -7.55
C GLU A 95 -4.23 27.61 -8.82
N LYS A 96 -3.03 28.15 -9.10
CA LYS A 96 -2.81 28.95 -10.30
C LYS A 96 -2.85 28.11 -11.57
N ILE A 97 -2.22 26.93 -11.56
CA ILE A 97 -2.25 25.99 -12.69
C ILE A 97 -3.71 25.58 -12.97
N CYS A 98 -4.43 25.16 -11.92
CA CYS A 98 -5.84 24.78 -12.01
C CYS A 98 -6.70 25.93 -12.54
N GLN A 99 -6.47 27.17 -12.06
CA GLN A 99 -7.16 28.37 -12.56
C GLN A 99 -6.93 28.60 -14.06
N VAL A 100 -5.71 28.40 -14.55
CA VAL A 100 -5.37 28.58 -15.97
C VAL A 100 -6.03 27.50 -16.83
N GLN A 101 -6.12 26.27 -16.33
CA GLN A 101 -6.72 25.14 -17.04
C GLN A 101 -8.24 25.00 -16.82
N GLY A 102 -8.84 25.81 -15.94
CA GLY A 102 -10.28 25.74 -15.63
C GLY A 102 -10.67 24.51 -14.80
N LYS A 103 -9.76 24.03 -13.94
CA LYS A 103 -9.92 22.84 -13.11
C LYS A 103 -10.17 23.23 -11.64
N ASP A 104 -10.79 22.32 -10.89
CA ASP A 104 -10.96 22.49 -9.45
C ASP A 104 -9.61 22.23 -8.74
N PRO A 105 -9.11 23.12 -7.86
CA PRO A 105 -7.83 22.91 -7.17
C PRO A 105 -7.77 21.68 -6.24
N SER A 106 -8.91 21.04 -5.95
CA SER A 106 -8.96 19.79 -5.17
C SER A 106 -8.54 18.55 -5.95
N VAL A 107 -8.32 18.65 -7.27
CA VAL A 107 -7.79 17.53 -8.07
C VAL A 107 -6.29 17.35 -7.81
N ASP A 108 -5.83 16.10 -7.83
CA ASP A 108 -4.40 15.75 -7.79
C ASP A 108 -3.77 15.73 -9.19
N ILE A 109 -4.59 15.73 -10.24
CA ILE A 109 -4.14 15.78 -11.63
C ILE A 109 -5.07 16.67 -12.46
N THR A 110 -4.49 17.59 -13.24
CA THR A 110 -5.28 18.66 -13.84
C THR A 110 -5.93 18.26 -15.16
N GLN A 111 -5.28 17.42 -15.95
CA GLN A 111 -5.94 16.71 -17.03
C GLN A 111 -6.23 15.32 -16.51
N ASP A 112 -7.33 14.73 -16.95
CA ASP A 112 -7.41 13.27 -16.89
C ASP A 112 -6.20 12.81 -17.70
N VAL A 113 -5.12 12.38 -17.02
CA VAL A 113 -4.38 11.26 -17.56
C VAL A 113 -5.45 10.24 -17.59
N VAL A 114 -6.04 10.10 -18.77
CA VAL A 114 -6.81 8.95 -19.03
C VAL A 114 -5.76 7.86 -18.79
N GLU A 115 -5.79 7.25 -17.60
CA GLU A 115 -5.70 5.82 -17.53
C GLU A 115 -6.82 5.37 -18.46
N GLU A 116 -6.53 5.42 -19.76
CA GLU A 116 -7.35 4.76 -20.75
C GLU A 116 -7.23 3.33 -20.27
N SER A 117 -8.29 2.83 -19.62
CA SER A 117 -8.77 1.53 -19.98
C SER A 117 -8.69 1.47 -21.50
N GLU A 118 -7.62 0.85 -22.00
CA GLU A 118 -7.12 0.95 -23.38
C GLU A 118 -8.12 0.39 -24.41
N ASP A 119 -9.27 -0.10 -23.95
CA ASP A 119 -10.27 -0.81 -24.75
C ASP A 119 -11.24 0.09 -25.55
N GLU A 120 -11.41 1.38 -25.25
CA GLU A 120 -12.55 2.13 -25.83
C GLU A 120 -12.26 3.43 -26.62
N ARG A 121 -11.00 3.84 -26.88
CA ARG A 121 -10.74 5.12 -27.59
C ARG A 121 -9.71 5.12 -28.73
N PHE A 122 -9.42 3.99 -29.35
CA PHE A 122 -8.47 3.95 -30.47
C PHE A 122 -9.07 3.82 -31.88
N ASP A 123 -10.38 4.05 -32.05
CA ASP A 123 -10.99 4.01 -33.39
C ASP A 123 -10.68 5.23 -34.28
N ASP A 124 -10.06 6.30 -33.75
CA ASP A 124 -9.95 7.59 -34.48
C ASP A 124 -8.54 8.26 -34.49
N MET A 125 -7.45 7.55 -34.19
CA MET A 125 -6.09 8.10 -34.35
C MET A 125 -5.44 7.63 -35.68
N PRO A 126 -4.81 8.52 -36.49
CA PRO A 126 -4.25 8.11 -37.78
C PRO A 126 -3.12 7.09 -37.61
N ASP A 127 -3.25 5.97 -38.31
CA ASP A 127 -2.32 4.84 -38.43
C ASP A 127 -1.00 5.23 -39.14
N ALA A 128 -0.26 6.18 -38.57
CA ALA A 128 0.92 6.78 -39.22
C ALA A 128 2.23 6.03 -38.96
N ALA A 129 2.29 5.18 -37.93
CA ALA A 129 3.45 4.32 -37.68
C ALA A 129 3.29 3.01 -38.47
N PRO A 130 4.29 2.55 -39.24
CA PRO A 130 4.21 1.26 -39.92
C PRO A 130 3.98 0.11 -38.91
N PRO A 131 3.29 -0.97 -39.32
CA PRO A 131 3.17 -2.17 -38.49
C PRO A 131 4.56 -2.71 -38.15
N ILE A 132 4.69 -3.27 -36.94
CA ILE A 132 5.93 -3.90 -36.50
C ILE A 132 5.91 -5.34 -37.00
N GLU A 133 6.82 -5.69 -37.90
CA GLU A 133 7.06 -7.07 -38.31
C GLU A 133 8.07 -7.70 -37.35
N LEU A 134 7.66 -8.76 -36.67
CA LEU A 134 8.54 -9.49 -35.74
C LEU A 134 9.54 -10.34 -36.53
N PRO A 135 10.84 -10.29 -36.20
CA PRO A 135 11.82 -11.19 -36.81
C PRO A 135 11.46 -12.66 -36.50
N PRO A 136 11.81 -13.61 -37.38
CA PRO A 136 11.66 -15.03 -37.08
C PRO A 136 12.34 -15.40 -35.76
N CYS A 137 11.64 -16.16 -34.91
CA CYS A 137 12.15 -16.65 -33.64
C CYS A 137 13.20 -17.75 -33.89
N GLU A 138 14.45 -17.34 -34.14
CA GLU A 138 15.60 -18.21 -34.41
C GLU A 138 16.80 -17.78 -33.55
N THR A 139 17.63 -18.73 -33.14
CA THR A 139 18.81 -18.45 -32.30
C THR A 139 19.80 -17.46 -32.93
N SER A 140 19.95 -17.47 -34.26
CA SER A 140 20.79 -16.51 -34.99
C SER A 140 20.20 -15.10 -35.10
N LYS A 141 18.96 -14.90 -34.67
CA LYS A 141 18.23 -13.63 -34.75
C LYS A 141 17.98 -12.97 -33.40
N LEU A 142 18.42 -13.57 -32.30
CA LEU A 142 18.18 -13.06 -30.94
C LEU A 142 18.72 -11.64 -30.73
N GLU A 143 19.89 -11.31 -31.28
CA GLU A 143 20.45 -9.95 -31.22
C GLU A 143 19.53 -8.93 -31.93
N GLU A 144 19.08 -9.26 -33.14
CA GLU A 144 18.16 -8.41 -33.93
C GLU A 144 16.82 -8.21 -33.22
N ILE A 145 16.30 -9.25 -32.55
CA ILE A 145 15.06 -9.17 -31.77
C ILE A 145 15.25 -8.26 -30.55
N ALA A 146 16.36 -8.42 -29.81
CA ALA A 146 16.68 -7.60 -28.65
C ALA A 146 16.81 -6.11 -29.01
N GLU A 147 17.52 -5.80 -30.11
CA GLU A 147 17.67 -4.44 -30.63
C GLU A 147 16.32 -3.84 -31.03
N LEU A 148 15.47 -4.60 -31.73
CA LEU A 148 14.13 -4.15 -32.11
C LEU A 148 13.30 -3.78 -30.88
N PHE A 149 13.22 -4.66 -29.88
CA PHE A 149 12.39 -4.48 -28.70
C PHE A 149 12.86 -3.27 -27.89
N SER A 150 14.17 -3.13 -27.67
CA SER A 150 14.77 -1.99 -26.98
C SER A 150 14.51 -0.66 -27.71
N SER A 151 14.64 -0.65 -29.04
CA SER A 151 14.40 0.56 -29.86
C SER A 151 12.95 1.05 -29.85
N VAL A 152 12.00 0.20 -29.46
CA VAL A 152 10.57 0.50 -29.41
C VAL A 152 10.16 1.17 -28.10
N LEU A 153 10.84 0.85 -26.99
CA LEU A 153 10.48 1.30 -25.64
C LEU A 153 10.30 2.83 -25.48
N PRO A 154 11.08 3.71 -26.14
CA PRO A 154 10.88 5.15 -26.00
C PRO A 154 9.54 5.67 -26.55
N SER A 155 8.90 4.94 -27.47
CA SER A 155 7.67 5.39 -28.15
C SER A 155 6.44 4.65 -27.64
N PRO A 156 5.47 5.32 -26.98
CA PRO A 156 4.24 4.70 -26.49
C PRO A 156 3.44 3.96 -27.58
N ILE A 157 3.25 4.61 -28.74
CA ILE A 157 2.50 4.03 -29.87
C ILE A 157 3.18 2.75 -30.39
N ARG A 158 4.52 2.74 -30.47
CA ARG A 158 5.23 1.55 -30.93
C ARG A 158 5.22 0.45 -29.88
N ARG A 159 5.26 0.78 -28.58
CA ARG A 159 5.10 -0.20 -27.49
C ARG A 159 3.79 -0.97 -27.63
N GLU A 160 2.69 -0.25 -27.91
CA GLU A 160 1.39 -0.86 -28.14
C GLU A 160 1.40 -1.80 -29.35
N LYS A 161 1.86 -1.31 -30.50
CA LYS A 161 1.95 -2.14 -31.72
C LYS A 161 2.82 -3.38 -31.53
N LEU A 162 3.90 -3.27 -30.75
CA LEU A 162 4.79 -4.39 -30.46
C LEU A 162 4.09 -5.42 -29.56
N ALA A 163 3.38 -4.96 -28.52
CA ALA A 163 2.63 -5.84 -27.63
C ALA A 163 1.56 -6.64 -28.39
N VAL A 164 0.77 -5.97 -29.24
CA VAL A 164 -0.22 -6.62 -30.10
C VAL A 164 0.42 -7.64 -31.04
N ALA A 165 1.58 -7.33 -31.64
CA ALA A 165 2.29 -8.27 -32.51
C ALA A 165 2.82 -9.50 -31.73
N ILE A 166 3.38 -9.29 -30.54
CA ILE A 166 3.89 -10.36 -29.66
C ILE A 166 2.76 -11.33 -29.31
N GLU A 167 1.60 -10.78 -28.93
CA GLU A 167 0.42 -11.56 -28.58
C GLU A 167 -0.13 -12.33 -29.79
N ALA A 168 -0.37 -11.63 -30.91
CA ALA A 168 -0.96 -12.22 -32.12
C ALA A 168 -0.12 -13.37 -32.70
N GLU A 169 1.21 -13.29 -32.61
CA GLU A 169 2.11 -14.33 -33.10
C GLU A 169 2.42 -15.44 -32.09
N GLY A 170 1.90 -15.34 -30.85
CA GLY A 170 2.26 -16.25 -29.76
C GLY A 170 3.77 -16.23 -29.46
N TYR A 171 4.39 -15.06 -29.58
CA TYR A 171 5.84 -14.92 -29.70
C TYR A 171 6.58 -15.28 -28.40
N ILE A 172 5.97 -15.01 -27.23
CA ILE A 172 6.53 -15.37 -25.92
C ILE A 172 6.84 -16.86 -25.82
N ARG A 173 5.91 -17.73 -26.24
CA ARG A 173 6.09 -19.19 -26.16
C ARG A 173 7.22 -19.67 -27.07
N LYS A 174 7.33 -19.10 -28.27
CA LYS A 174 8.44 -19.38 -29.19
C LYS A 174 9.80 -18.96 -28.60
N LEU A 175 9.85 -17.82 -27.91
CA LEU A 175 11.06 -17.37 -27.22
C LEU A 175 11.43 -18.29 -26.05
N VAL A 176 10.45 -18.84 -25.33
CA VAL A 176 10.67 -19.86 -24.29
C VAL A 176 11.25 -21.15 -24.89
N ASP A 177 10.75 -21.60 -26.04
CA ASP A 177 11.33 -22.76 -26.74
C ASP A 177 12.81 -22.50 -27.13
N LEU A 178 13.14 -21.28 -27.57
CA LEU A 178 14.53 -20.88 -27.82
C LEU A 178 15.36 -20.84 -26.54
N PHE A 179 14.78 -20.40 -25.42
CA PHE A 179 15.43 -20.40 -24.12
C PHE A 179 15.84 -21.81 -23.70
N HIS A 180 14.94 -22.79 -23.79
CA HIS A 180 15.28 -24.19 -23.48
C HIS A 180 16.43 -24.71 -24.35
N MET A 181 16.40 -24.42 -25.65
CA MET A 181 17.51 -24.81 -26.55
C MET A 181 18.83 -24.11 -26.20
N CYS A 182 18.81 -22.82 -25.88
CA CYS A 182 20.01 -22.09 -25.49
C CYS A 182 20.56 -22.57 -24.15
N GLU A 183 19.69 -22.89 -23.19
CA GLU A 183 20.06 -23.44 -21.88
C GLU A 183 20.70 -24.84 -22.03
N ASP A 184 20.08 -25.72 -22.83
CA ASP A 184 20.59 -27.07 -23.12
C ASP A 184 21.95 -27.06 -23.84
N LEU A 185 22.19 -26.06 -24.70
CA LEU A 185 23.43 -25.89 -25.44
C LEU A 185 24.48 -25.06 -24.69
N GLU A 186 24.19 -24.59 -23.47
CA GLU A 186 25.03 -23.66 -22.70
C GLU A 186 25.40 -22.39 -23.50
N ASN A 187 24.51 -21.93 -24.37
CA ASN A 187 24.72 -20.75 -25.22
C ASN A 187 24.47 -19.45 -24.44
N LEU A 188 25.48 -18.99 -23.69
CA LEU A 188 25.39 -17.80 -22.84
C LEU A 188 25.02 -16.52 -23.61
N ASP A 189 25.55 -16.31 -24.82
CA ASP A 189 25.23 -15.11 -25.60
C ASP A 189 23.74 -15.07 -25.96
N GLY A 190 23.17 -16.21 -26.36
CA GLY A 190 21.74 -16.33 -26.62
C GLY A 190 20.88 -16.10 -25.37
N LEU A 191 21.33 -16.59 -24.20
CA LEU A 191 20.63 -16.41 -22.93
C LEU A 191 20.63 -14.94 -22.48
N HIS A 192 21.73 -14.22 -22.67
CA HIS A 192 21.80 -12.78 -22.43
C HIS A 192 20.86 -11.98 -23.34
N HIS A 193 20.78 -12.32 -24.63
CA HIS A 193 19.81 -11.68 -25.52
C HIS A 193 18.36 -11.97 -25.11
N LEU A 194 18.05 -13.21 -24.71
CA LEU A 194 16.73 -13.57 -24.19
C LEU A 194 16.37 -12.80 -22.92
N TYR A 195 17.32 -12.61 -22.00
CA TYR A 195 17.15 -11.75 -20.83
C TYR A 195 16.73 -10.33 -21.23
N GLU A 196 17.46 -9.68 -22.14
CA GLU A 196 17.16 -8.32 -22.59
C GLU A 196 15.81 -8.22 -23.33
N ILE A 197 15.46 -9.23 -24.12
CA ILE A 197 14.15 -9.33 -24.77
C ILE A 197 13.05 -9.36 -23.71
N PHE A 198 13.13 -10.26 -22.73
CA PHE A 198 12.09 -10.38 -21.71
C PHE A 198 12.02 -9.17 -20.80
N LYS A 199 13.16 -8.58 -20.44
CA LYS A 199 13.19 -7.29 -19.74
C LYS A 199 12.46 -6.21 -20.53
N SER A 200 12.66 -6.14 -21.85
CA SER A 200 11.92 -5.23 -22.72
C SER A 200 10.41 -5.55 -22.75
N ILE A 201 10.01 -6.83 -22.73
CA ILE A 201 8.60 -7.25 -22.65
C ILE A 201 7.96 -6.77 -21.34
N PHE A 202 8.64 -6.92 -20.20
CA PHE A 202 8.16 -6.38 -18.92
C PHE A 202 7.93 -4.87 -18.99
N LEU A 203 8.84 -4.14 -19.64
CA LEU A 203 8.76 -2.69 -19.82
C LEU A 203 7.69 -2.23 -20.82
N LEU A 204 7.06 -3.15 -21.58
CA LEU A 204 5.85 -2.83 -22.32
C LEU A 204 4.67 -2.58 -21.38
N ASN A 205 4.71 -3.16 -20.17
CA ASN A 205 3.74 -2.96 -19.10
C ASN A 205 2.30 -3.30 -19.53
N LYS A 206 2.12 -4.44 -20.21
CA LYS A 206 0.84 -4.89 -20.81
C LYS A 206 0.27 -6.12 -20.11
N ASN A 207 -0.97 -6.02 -19.63
CA ASN A 207 -1.64 -7.11 -18.89
C ASN A 207 -1.76 -8.40 -19.71
N ALA A 208 -2.12 -8.32 -20.99
CA ALA A 208 -2.24 -9.51 -21.86
C ALA A 208 -0.94 -10.32 -21.96
N LEU A 209 0.21 -9.63 -21.98
CA LEU A 209 1.51 -10.30 -22.00
C LEU A 209 1.86 -10.91 -20.64
N PHE A 210 1.50 -10.23 -19.54
CA PHE A 210 1.65 -10.76 -18.18
C PHE A 210 0.82 -12.01 -17.92
N GLU A 211 -0.43 -12.06 -18.41
CA GLU A 211 -1.25 -13.28 -18.34
C GLU A 211 -0.57 -14.48 -19.00
N ILE A 212 0.07 -14.26 -20.15
CA ILE A 212 0.85 -15.29 -20.82
C ILE A 212 2.07 -15.65 -19.96
N MET A 213 2.94 -14.67 -19.66
CA MET A 213 4.21 -14.87 -18.94
C MET A 213 4.04 -15.52 -17.56
N PHE A 214 2.95 -15.22 -16.86
CA PHE A 214 2.71 -15.71 -15.51
C PHE A 214 1.80 -16.92 -15.47
N SER A 215 1.41 -17.48 -16.62
CA SER A 215 0.73 -18.78 -16.67
C SER A 215 1.58 -19.87 -16.01
N ASP A 216 0.92 -20.82 -15.35
CA ASP A 216 1.59 -21.80 -14.48
C ASP A 216 2.59 -22.68 -15.24
N ASP A 217 2.34 -22.92 -16.53
CA ASP A 217 3.21 -23.73 -17.39
C ASP A 217 4.49 -23.01 -17.82
N ILE A 218 4.56 -21.68 -17.79
CA ILE A 218 5.72 -20.93 -18.31
C ILE A 218 6.40 -20.01 -17.29
N ILE A 219 5.76 -19.66 -16.17
CA ILE A 219 6.31 -18.69 -15.20
C ILE A 219 7.70 -19.08 -14.68
N PHE A 220 7.97 -20.38 -14.52
CA PHE A 220 9.29 -20.86 -14.12
C PHE A 220 10.34 -20.69 -15.22
N ASP A 221 9.96 -20.77 -16.48
CA ASP A 221 10.85 -20.49 -17.60
C ASP A 221 11.15 -18.99 -17.69
N ILE A 222 10.15 -18.14 -17.45
CA ILE A 222 10.34 -16.70 -17.35
C ILE A 222 11.36 -16.35 -16.26
N ILE A 223 11.19 -16.93 -15.06
CA ILE A 223 12.14 -16.76 -13.97
C ILE A 223 13.53 -17.28 -14.38
N GLY A 224 13.59 -18.42 -15.08
CA GLY A 224 14.83 -18.99 -15.61
C GLY A 224 15.57 -18.08 -16.58
N ILE A 225 14.85 -17.43 -17.50
CA ILE A 225 15.40 -16.42 -18.41
C ILE A 225 16.00 -15.25 -17.62
N LEU A 226 15.30 -14.79 -16.57
CA LEU A 226 15.75 -13.70 -15.72
C LEU A 226 16.97 -14.04 -14.85
N GLU A 227 17.36 -15.32 -14.72
CA GLU A 227 18.60 -15.71 -14.02
C GLU A 227 19.87 -15.25 -14.75
N TYR A 228 19.78 -14.98 -16.06
CA TYR A 228 20.91 -14.70 -16.95
C TYR A 228 21.14 -13.19 -17.18
N ASP A 229 21.01 -12.38 -16.12
CA ASP A 229 21.33 -10.95 -16.19
C ASP A 229 22.80 -10.73 -16.61
N PRO A 230 23.06 -10.05 -17.76
CA PRO A 230 24.42 -9.76 -18.23
C PRO A 230 25.23 -8.88 -17.26
N SER A 231 24.56 -8.16 -16.36
CA SER A 231 25.22 -7.34 -15.34
C SER A 231 25.84 -8.18 -14.21
N SER A 232 25.37 -9.42 -14.04
CA SER A 232 25.86 -10.35 -13.03
C SER A 232 26.96 -11.25 -13.60
N PRO A 233 28.08 -11.48 -12.87
CA PRO A 233 29.14 -12.38 -13.34
C PRO A 233 28.73 -13.86 -13.36
N THR A 234 27.67 -14.25 -12.66
CA THR A 234 27.14 -15.61 -12.65
C THR A 234 25.61 -15.60 -12.58
N PRO A 235 24.92 -16.57 -13.19
CA PRO A 235 23.47 -16.64 -13.12
C PRO A 235 22.96 -16.74 -11.68
N THR A 236 21.96 -15.94 -11.34
CA THR A 236 21.33 -15.95 -10.01
C THR A 236 20.33 -17.10 -9.94
N ARG A 237 20.37 -17.93 -8.89
CA ARG A 237 19.58 -19.18 -8.83
C ARG A 237 18.16 -18.98 -8.27
N HIS A 238 17.36 -18.16 -8.92
CA HIS A 238 15.98 -17.85 -8.52
C HIS A 238 15.06 -19.09 -8.55
N ARG A 239 15.12 -19.91 -9.59
CA ARG A 239 14.34 -21.15 -9.72
C ARG A 239 14.67 -22.14 -8.60
N GLU A 240 15.94 -22.25 -8.22
CA GLU A 240 16.39 -23.12 -7.12
C GLU A 240 15.78 -22.66 -5.78
N TYR A 241 15.84 -21.36 -5.49
CA TYR A 241 15.24 -20.78 -4.30
C TYR A 241 13.71 -21.02 -4.23
N LEU A 242 13.00 -20.74 -5.32
CA LEU A 242 11.54 -20.88 -5.38
C LEU A 242 11.06 -22.34 -5.31
N ARG A 243 11.87 -23.31 -5.78
CA ARG A 243 11.54 -24.74 -5.68
C ARG A 243 11.89 -25.35 -4.32
N ASN A 244 13.02 -24.98 -3.74
CA ASN A 244 13.60 -25.71 -2.60
C ASN A 244 13.44 -24.97 -1.26
N THR A 245 13.41 -23.64 -1.28
CA THR A 245 13.46 -22.80 -0.09
C THR A 245 12.09 -22.18 0.22
N ALA A 246 11.40 -21.66 -0.80
CA ALA A 246 10.04 -21.14 -0.66
C ALA A 246 9.04 -22.30 -0.57
N LYS A 247 8.82 -22.82 0.64
CA LYS A 247 7.87 -23.92 0.87
C LYS A 247 6.47 -23.35 1.12
N PHE A 248 5.54 -23.71 0.25
CA PHE A 248 4.12 -23.48 0.49
C PHE A 248 3.66 -24.29 1.70
N LYS A 249 2.93 -23.64 2.60
CA LYS A 249 2.46 -24.21 3.85
C LYS A 249 0.96 -24.02 3.95
N GLU A 250 0.24 -25.12 3.89
CA GLU A 250 -1.20 -25.15 4.11
C GLU A 250 -1.49 -25.16 5.61
N VAL A 251 -2.10 -24.10 6.11
CA VAL A 251 -2.58 -24.03 7.51
C VAL A 251 -3.91 -24.77 7.69
N VAL A 252 -4.71 -24.82 6.63
CA VAL A 252 -5.91 -25.64 6.51
C VAL A 252 -5.88 -26.24 5.10
N PRO A 253 -6.20 -27.54 4.93
CA PRO A 253 -6.16 -28.17 3.62
C PRO A 253 -7.04 -27.42 2.60
N MET A 254 -6.44 -26.99 1.50
CA MET A 254 -7.15 -26.29 0.43
C MET A 254 -7.70 -27.31 -0.57
N THR A 255 -9.00 -27.31 -0.83
CA THR A 255 -9.60 -28.22 -1.82
C THR A 255 -9.67 -27.64 -3.23
N ASN A 256 -9.52 -26.32 -3.36
CA ASN A 256 -9.58 -25.62 -4.63
C ASN A 256 -8.18 -25.47 -5.23
N SER A 257 -7.88 -26.22 -6.30
CA SER A 257 -6.60 -26.13 -7.01
C SER A 257 -6.38 -24.78 -7.69
N GLU A 258 -7.45 -24.08 -8.08
CA GLU A 258 -7.34 -22.75 -8.69
C GLU A 258 -6.84 -21.71 -7.67
N LEU A 259 -7.32 -21.79 -6.43
CA LEU A 259 -6.84 -20.97 -5.32
C LEU A 259 -5.34 -21.21 -5.07
N GLU A 260 -4.93 -22.47 -5.03
CA GLU A 260 -3.52 -22.85 -4.86
C GLU A 260 -2.65 -22.27 -5.98
N THR A 261 -3.08 -22.43 -7.25
CA THR A 261 -2.39 -21.83 -8.41
C THR A 261 -2.30 -20.31 -8.27
N LYS A 262 -3.38 -19.62 -7.87
CA LYS A 262 -3.38 -18.17 -7.70
C LYS A 262 -2.47 -17.70 -6.56
N ILE A 263 -2.42 -18.42 -5.44
CA ILE A 263 -1.49 -18.12 -4.35
C ILE A 263 -0.04 -18.25 -4.84
N HIS A 264 0.29 -19.34 -5.53
CA HIS A 264 1.62 -19.54 -6.08
C HIS A 264 1.99 -18.49 -7.13
N GLN A 265 1.07 -18.18 -8.06
CA GLN A 265 1.27 -17.15 -9.07
C GLN A 265 1.53 -15.79 -8.40
N THR A 266 0.72 -15.41 -7.42
CA THR A 266 0.89 -14.15 -6.67
C THR A 266 2.25 -14.06 -6.00
N TYR A 267 2.68 -15.12 -5.29
CA TYR A 267 3.98 -15.16 -4.65
C TYR A 267 5.14 -15.06 -5.65
N ARG A 268 5.07 -15.81 -6.75
CA ARG A 268 6.11 -15.82 -7.80
C ARG A 268 6.20 -14.46 -8.50
N VAL A 269 5.07 -13.83 -8.81
CA VAL A 269 5.04 -12.50 -9.46
C VAL A 269 5.52 -11.41 -8.51
N GLN A 270 5.14 -11.46 -7.23
CA GLN A 270 5.68 -10.57 -6.19
C GLN A 270 7.20 -10.76 -6.04
N TYR A 271 7.70 -12.00 -6.10
CA TYR A 271 9.15 -12.26 -6.09
C TYR A 271 9.87 -11.67 -7.31
N ILE A 272 9.27 -11.77 -8.51
CA ILE A 272 9.81 -11.11 -9.70
C ILE A 272 9.89 -9.60 -9.48
N GLN A 273 8.84 -8.98 -8.95
CA GLN A 273 8.77 -7.54 -8.69
C GLN A 273 9.81 -7.09 -7.63
N ASP A 274 9.88 -7.77 -6.49
CA ASP A 274 10.63 -7.28 -5.33
C ASP A 274 12.12 -7.68 -5.36
N VAL A 275 12.44 -8.83 -5.99
CA VAL A 275 13.77 -9.43 -5.92
C VAL A 275 14.50 -9.39 -7.26
N ILE A 276 13.80 -9.68 -8.36
CA ILE A 276 14.44 -9.81 -9.69
C ILE A 276 14.48 -8.46 -10.42
N LEU A 277 13.35 -7.74 -10.44
CA LEU A 277 13.18 -6.45 -11.09
C LEU A 277 12.84 -5.36 -10.06
N PRO A 278 13.63 -5.17 -8.99
CA PRO A 278 13.35 -4.15 -8.00
C PRO A 278 13.39 -2.78 -8.65
N VAL A 279 12.35 -1.97 -8.42
CA VAL A 279 12.31 -0.58 -8.91
C VAL A 279 13.45 0.18 -8.21
N PRO A 280 14.46 0.70 -8.94
CA PRO A 280 15.67 1.29 -8.33
C PRO A 280 15.38 2.57 -7.51
N SER A 281 14.18 3.15 -7.65
CA SER A 281 13.85 4.49 -7.20
C SER A 281 12.35 4.66 -6.94
N VAL A 282 12.02 5.41 -5.88
CA VAL A 282 10.64 5.84 -5.54
C VAL A 282 10.02 6.73 -6.65
N PHE A 283 10.84 7.25 -7.56
CA PHE A 283 10.41 8.09 -8.68
C PHE A 283 9.95 7.30 -9.93
N GLU A 284 10.09 5.98 -9.93
CA GLU A 284 9.77 5.09 -11.07
C GLU A 284 8.60 4.13 -10.80
N GLU A 285 7.76 4.39 -9.78
CA GLU A 285 6.62 3.52 -9.38
C GLU A 285 5.67 3.16 -10.55
N ASN A 286 5.59 4.00 -11.59
CA ASN A 286 4.73 3.79 -12.74
C ASN A 286 5.31 2.84 -13.82
N MET A 287 6.58 2.44 -13.72
CA MET A 287 7.26 1.63 -14.75
C MET A 287 6.73 0.20 -14.87
N LEU A 288 6.20 -0.35 -13.77
CA LEU A 288 5.60 -1.69 -13.68
C LEU A 288 4.22 -1.63 -13.03
N SER A 289 3.45 -0.56 -13.30
CA SER A 289 2.12 -0.37 -12.72
C SER A 289 1.15 -1.50 -13.07
N SER A 290 1.25 -2.08 -14.27
CA SER A 290 0.43 -3.22 -14.68
C SER A 290 0.84 -4.49 -13.94
N LEU A 291 2.11 -4.64 -13.56
CA LEU A 291 2.59 -5.75 -12.72
C LEU A 291 2.03 -5.64 -11.30
N SER A 292 2.09 -4.43 -10.72
CA SER A 292 1.47 -4.13 -9.43
C SER A 292 -0.04 -4.38 -9.46
N SER A 293 -0.70 -3.99 -10.56
CA SER A 293 -2.13 -4.23 -10.79
C SER A 293 -2.45 -5.72 -10.90
N PHE A 294 -1.62 -6.50 -11.60
CA PHE A 294 -1.77 -7.95 -11.68
C PHE A 294 -1.73 -8.60 -10.29
N ILE A 295 -0.74 -8.24 -9.47
CA ILE A 295 -0.64 -8.71 -8.08
C ILE A 295 -1.87 -8.27 -7.27
N PHE A 296 -2.31 -7.02 -7.43
CA PHE A 296 -3.49 -6.47 -6.75
C PHE A 296 -4.75 -7.28 -7.07
N PHE A 297 -5.03 -7.55 -8.35
CA PHE A 297 -6.21 -8.31 -8.76
C PHE A 297 -6.14 -9.76 -8.27
N ASN A 298 -4.97 -10.40 -8.35
CA ASN A 298 -4.79 -11.73 -7.78
C ASN A 298 -5.05 -11.75 -6.26
N LYS A 299 -4.61 -10.75 -5.50
CA LYS A 299 -4.90 -10.64 -4.06
C LYS A 299 -6.41 -10.53 -3.81
N VAL A 300 -7.14 -9.75 -4.62
CA VAL A 300 -8.61 -9.64 -4.55
C VAL A 300 -9.28 -10.98 -4.83
N GLU A 301 -8.84 -11.70 -5.87
CA GLU A 301 -9.38 -13.03 -6.22
C GLU A 301 -9.13 -14.06 -5.12
N ILE A 302 -7.91 -14.13 -4.58
CA ILE A 302 -7.56 -15.00 -3.45
C ILE A 302 -8.49 -14.73 -2.27
N VAL A 303 -8.72 -13.45 -1.95
CA VAL A 303 -9.59 -13.09 -0.82
C VAL A 303 -11.03 -13.54 -1.06
N SER A 304 -11.56 -13.30 -2.27
CA SER A 304 -12.92 -13.73 -2.63
C SER A 304 -13.07 -15.25 -2.57
N MET A 305 -12.11 -16.00 -3.13
CA MET A 305 -12.16 -17.48 -3.15
C MET A 305 -12.14 -18.09 -1.74
N ILE A 306 -11.33 -17.53 -0.83
CA ILE A 306 -11.30 -17.99 0.56
C ILE A 306 -12.56 -17.55 1.31
N GLN A 307 -13.05 -16.33 1.09
CA GLN A 307 -14.27 -15.82 1.70
C GLN A 307 -15.49 -16.68 1.36
N ASP A 308 -15.59 -17.14 0.11
CA ASP A 308 -16.67 -17.99 -0.37
C ASP A 308 -16.54 -19.46 0.12
N ASP A 309 -15.36 -19.89 0.55
CA ASP A 309 -15.14 -21.22 1.16
C ASP A 309 -15.49 -21.22 2.66
N VAL A 310 -16.79 -21.31 2.92
CA VAL A 310 -17.35 -21.39 4.28
C VAL A 310 -16.75 -22.55 5.08
N LYS A 311 -16.41 -23.67 4.44
CA LYS A 311 -15.87 -24.85 5.14
C LYS A 311 -14.43 -24.60 5.57
N PHE A 312 -13.61 -24.01 4.71
CA PHE A 312 -12.26 -23.60 5.04
C PHE A 312 -12.26 -22.65 6.23
N LEU A 313 -13.05 -21.56 6.16
CA LEU A 313 -13.10 -20.56 7.22
C LEU A 313 -13.64 -21.12 8.54
N THR A 314 -14.71 -21.92 8.50
CA THR A 314 -15.24 -22.56 9.72
C THR A 314 -14.19 -23.48 10.36
N THR A 315 -13.43 -24.22 9.56
CA THR A 315 -12.35 -25.09 10.05
C THR A 315 -11.21 -24.27 10.64
N LEU A 316 -10.82 -23.18 9.98
CA LEU A 316 -9.79 -22.26 10.46
C LEU A 316 -10.14 -21.70 11.85
N PHE A 317 -11.33 -21.15 12.04
CA PHE A 317 -11.74 -20.57 13.32
C PHE A 317 -11.94 -21.62 14.43
N ALA A 318 -12.42 -22.82 14.07
CA ALA A 318 -12.51 -23.92 15.03
C ALA A 318 -11.12 -24.38 15.52
N GLN A 319 -10.12 -24.41 14.64
CA GLN A 319 -8.75 -24.74 15.03
C GLN A 319 -8.07 -23.58 15.78
N LEU A 320 -8.36 -22.33 15.42
CA LEU A 320 -7.78 -21.16 16.07
C LEU A 320 -8.13 -21.09 17.56
N THR A 321 -9.38 -21.42 17.89
CA THR A 321 -9.94 -21.37 19.25
C THR A 321 -9.93 -22.72 19.99
N GLY A 322 -9.58 -23.80 19.30
CA GLY A 322 -9.58 -25.15 19.86
C GLY A 322 -8.46 -25.37 20.89
N GLU A 323 -8.80 -25.95 22.05
CA GLU A 323 -7.85 -26.29 23.12
C GLU A 323 -6.81 -27.32 22.68
N GLU A 324 -7.19 -28.22 21.75
CA GLU A 324 -6.33 -29.30 21.23
C GLU A 324 -5.33 -28.82 20.16
N THR A 325 -5.42 -27.56 19.74
CA THR A 325 -4.52 -27.02 18.72
C THR A 325 -3.16 -26.69 19.32
N ASP A 326 -2.09 -27.19 18.70
CA ASP A 326 -0.73 -26.91 19.15
C ASP A 326 -0.32 -25.46 18.86
N ASP A 327 0.56 -24.91 19.69
CA ASP A 327 0.94 -23.49 19.59
C ASP A 327 1.62 -23.14 18.27
N ASN A 328 2.36 -24.06 17.64
CA ASN A 328 2.99 -23.75 16.35
C ASN A 328 1.94 -23.65 15.25
N HIS A 329 1.01 -24.60 15.18
CA HIS A 329 -0.10 -24.58 14.24
C HIS A 329 -1.03 -23.39 14.48
N ARG A 330 -1.33 -23.07 15.75
CA ARG A 330 -2.08 -21.85 16.10
C ARG A 330 -1.36 -20.61 15.59
N ARG A 331 -0.03 -20.53 15.72
CA ARG A 331 0.77 -19.40 15.21
C ARG A 331 0.62 -19.28 13.70
N ASP A 332 0.67 -20.38 12.98
CA ASP A 332 0.51 -20.39 11.53
C ASP A 332 -0.89 -19.93 11.11
N LEU A 333 -1.94 -20.36 11.82
CA LEU A 333 -3.32 -19.92 11.59
C LEU A 333 -3.48 -18.41 11.82
N VAL A 334 -2.90 -17.87 12.90
CA VAL A 334 -2.94 -16.43 13.18
C VAL A 334 -2.19 -15.64 12.11
N LEU A 335 -1.01 -16.10 11.67
CA LEU A 335 -0.23 -15.43 10.63
C LEU A 335 -0.93 -15.46 9.28
N PHE A 336 -1.56 -16.58 8.92
CA PHE A 336 -2.40 -16.66 7.73
C PHE A 336 -3.57 -15.68 7.82
N LEU A 337 -4.25 -15.62 8.96
CA LEU A 337 -5.39 -14.73 9.16
C LEU A 337 -4.97 -13.25 9.10
N LYS A 338 -3.77 -12.93 9.61
CA LYS A 338 -3.17 -11.60 9.44
C LYS A 338 -2.97 -11.28 7.96
N GLU A 339 -2.31 -12.14 7.19
CA GLU A 339 -2.10 -11.93 5.75
C GLU A 339 -3.43 -11.82 4.99
N PHE A 340 -4.43 -12.63 5.35
CA PHE A 340 -5.77 -12.59 4.77
C PHE A 340 -6.45 -11.24 5.02
N CYS A 341 -6.38 -10.70 6.23
CA CYS A 341 -6.85 -9.36 6.55
C CYS A 341 -6.03 -8.26 5.85
N THR A 342 -4.71 -8.42 5.72
CA THR A 342 -3.87 -7.49 4.95
C THR A 342 -4.31 -7.43 3.48
N PHE A 343 -4.58 -8.58 2.84
CA PHE A 343 -5.08 -8.59 1.47
C PHE A 343 -6.48 -7.97 1.37
N SER A 344 -7.33 -8.09 2.39
CA SER A 344 -8.68 -7.50 2.37
C SER A 344 -8.68 -5.96 2.22
N GLN A 345 -7.57 -5.29 2.53
CA GLN A 345 -7.43 -3.84 2.36
C GLN A 345 -7.48 -3.41 0.89
N THR A 346 -7.20 -4.32 -0.05
CA THR A 346 -7.31 -4.04 -1.50
C THR A 346 -8.76 -4.10 -2.00
N LEU A 347 -9.69 -4.66 -1.20
CA LEU A 347 -11.09 -4.77 -1.59
C LEU A 347 -11.77 -3.39 -1.64
N GLN A 348 -12.68 -3.21 -2.59
CA GLN A 348 -13.61 -2.08 -2.58
C GLN A 348 -14.49 -2.10 -1.32
N GLN A 349 -14.92 -0.93 -0.87
CA GLN A 349 -15.66 -0.74 0.39
C GLN A 349 -16.81 -1.75 0.63
N PRO A 350 -17.76 -2.01 -0.29
CA PRO A 350 -18.86 -2.94 -0.01
C PRO A 350 -18.38 -4.39 0.19
N ASN A 351 -17.37 -4.81 -0.57
CA ASN A 351 -16.80 -6.15 -0.43
C ASN A 351 -16.00 -6.28 0.88
N ARG A 352 -15.31 -5.20 1.27
CA ARG A 352 -14.58 -5.11 2.54
C ARG A 352 -15.52 -5.19 3.75
N GLU A 353 -16.65 -4.48 3.72
CA GLU A 353 -17.67 -4.57 4.76
C GLU A 353 -18.25 -6.00 4.87
N SER A 354 -18.52 -6.64 3.73
CA SER A 354 -18.97 -8.04 3.67
C SER A 354 -17.94 -9.01 4.26
N PHE A 355 -16.65 -8.79 3.95
CA PHE A 355 -15.53 -9.56 4.47
C PHE A 355 -15.46 -9.52 6.00
N TYR A 356 -15.39 -8.33 6.60
CA TYR A 356 -15.31 -8.21 8.06
C TYR A 356 -16.57 -8.72 8.76
N LYS A 357 -17.75 -8.55 8.15
CA LYS A 357 -18.99 -9.16 8.66
C LYS A 357 -18.92 -10.69 8.67
N THR A 358 -18.33 -11.30 7.65
CA THR A 358 -18.14 -12.75 7.57
C THR A 358 -17.22 -13.23 8.70
N LEU A 359 -16.06 -12.59 8.89
CA LEU A 359 -15.13 -12.92 9.97
C LEU A 359 -15.75 -12.73 11.36
N SER A 360 -16.54 -11.67 11.55
CA SER A 360 -17.28 -11.40 12.78
C SER A 360 -18.25 -12.52 13.13
N ASN A 361 -19.05 -12.96 12.16
CA ASN A 361 -19.99 -14.07 12.36
C ASN A 361 -19.30 -15.41 12.71
N LEU A 362 -18.02 -15.56 12.35
CA LEU A 362 -17.20 -16.73 12.64
C LEU A 362 -16.42 -16.62 13.96
N GLY A 363 -16.52 -15.48 14.67
CA GLY A 363 -15.91 -15.30 15.99
C GLY A 363 -14.48 -14.76 15.97
N ILE A 364 -14.13 -13.89 15.01
CA ILE A 364 -12.81 -13.25 14.96
C ILE A 364 -12.45 -12.49 16.22
N LEU A 365 -13.39 -11.76 16.83
CA LEU A 365 -13.14 -10.96 18.03
C LEU A 365 -12.86 -11.85 19.25
N THR A 366 -13.64 -12.91 19.45
CA THR A 366 -13.38 -13.95 20.45
C THR A 366 -12.04 -14.65 20.21
N SER A 367 -11.67 -14.86 18.94
CA SER A 367 -10.36 -15.45 18.62
C SER A 367 -9.21 -14.52 19.02
N ILE A 368 -9.34 -13.22 18.76
CA ILE A 368 -8.36 -12.20 19.18
C ILE A 368 -8.25 -12.17 20.70
N GLU A 369 -9.35 -12.14 21.42
CA GLU A 369 -9.40 -12.21 22.90
C GLU A 369 -8.56 -13.39 23.44
N ILE A 370 -8.82 -14.60 22.93
CA ILE A 370 -8.07 -15.81 23.30
C ILE A 370 -6.58 -15.64 23.00
N ILE A 371 -6.22 -15.16 21.80
CA ILE A 371 -4.82 -15.02 21.38
C ILE A 371 -4.07 -13.98 22.22
N LEU A 372 -4.71 -12.86 22.56
CA LEU A 372 -4.11 -11.83 23.42
C LEU A 372 -3.85 -12.35 24.84
N GLY A 373 -4.63 -13.32 25.30
CA GLY A 373 -4.41 -14.03 26.57
C GLY A 373 -3.25 -15.03 26.56
N LEU A 374 -2.71 -15.42 25.40
CA LEU A 374 -1.61 -16.38 25.30
C LEU A 374 -0.24 -15.73 25.58
N ASP A 375 0.70 -16.50 26.14
CA ASP A 375 2.08 -16.04 26.35
C ASP A 375 2.97 -16.21 25.10
N ASP A 376 2.51 -15.66 23.96
CA ASP A 376 3.25 -15.65 22.69
C ASP A 376 3.24 -14.26 22.05
N GLU A 377 4.37 -13.56 22.12
CA GLU A 377 4.52 -12.20 21.57
C GLU A 377 4.23 -12.11 20.07
N LYS A 378 4.59 -13.14 19.29
CA LYS A 378 4.38 -13.11 17.83
C LYS A 378 2.90 -13.24 17.49
N MET A 379 2.19 -14.11 18.19
CA MET A 379 0.73 -14.23 18.01
C MET A 379 0.02 -12.97 18.48
N LYS A 380 0.43 -12.40 19.62
CA LYS A 380 -0.11 -11.13 20.14
C LYS A 380 0.03 -9.99 19.13
N LEU A 381 1.23 -9.77 18.59
CA LEU A 381 1.45 -8.73 17.57
C LEU A 381 0.58 -8.95 16.33
N ALA A 382 0.46 -10.20 15.86
CA ALA A 382 -0.39 -10.50 14.71
C ALA A 382 -1.89 -10.30 15.02
N ALA A 383 -2.34 -10.61 16.24
CA ALA A 383 -3.71 -10.33 16.68
C ALA A 383 -3.99 -8.84 16.80
N ILE A 384 -3.02 -8.04 17.27
CA ILE A 384 -3.12 -6.57 17.32
C ILE A 384 -3.24 -6.00 15.90
N ASP A 385 -2.45 -6.48 14.94
CA ASP A 385 -2.57 -6.06 13.54
C ASP A 385 -3.95 -6.37 12.96
N ILE A 386 -4.44 -7.60 13.17
CA ILE A 386 -5.78 -8.01 12.74
C ILE A 386 -6.84 -7.11 13.40
N PHE A 387 -6.74 -6.88 14.70
CA PHE A 387 -7.67 -6.03 15.45
C PHE A 387 -7.67 -4.59 14.94
N SER A 388 -6.48 -4.06 14.63
CA SER A 388 -6.31 -2.72 14.04
C SER A 388 -7.10 -2.60 12.74
N TYR A 389 -7.00 -3.57 11.83
CA TYR A 389 -7.74 -3.54 10.57
C TYR A 389 -9.26 -3.59 10.79
N ILE A 390 -9.73 -4.43 11.71
CA ILE A 390 -11.17 -4.53 12.02
C ILE A 390 -11.68 -3.21 12.60
N VAL A 391 -10.93 -2.58 13.52
CA VAL A 391 -11.32 -1.29 14.12
C VAL A 391 -11.29 -0.16 13.10
N GLU A 392 -10.30 -0.15 12.21
CA GLU A 392 -10.20 0.86 11.14
C GLU A 392 -11.39 0.79 10.18
N PHE A 393 -11.78 -0.41 9.74
CA PHE A 393 -12.81 -0.58 8.71
C PHE A 393 -14.22 -0.86 9.25
N SER A 394 -14.36 -1.27 10.52
CA SER A 394 -15.65 -1.67 11.12
C SER A 394 -15.73 -1.38 12.63
N PRO A 395 -15.51 -0.13 13.08
CA PRO A 395 -15.45 0.21 14.50
C PRO A 395 -16.76 -0.07 15.26
N SER A 396 -17.94 0.18 14.64
CA SER A 396 -19.24 -0.11 15.27
C SER A 396 -19.45 -1.60 15.57
N MET A 397 -18.95 -2.48 14.71
CA MET A 397 -19.03 -3.93 14.93
C MET A 397 -18.25 -4.35 16.17
N VAL A 398 -17.09 -3.73 16.40
CA VAL A 398 -16.26 -3.99 17.59
C VAL A 398 -16.93 -3.42 18.84
N ARG A 399 -17.51 -2.22 18.77
CA ARG A 399 -18.26 -1.62 19.87
C ARG A 399 -19.46 -2.48 20.28
N ASP A 400 -20.24 -2.96 19.32
CA ASP A 400 -21.39 -3.83 19.57
C ASP A 400 -20.96 -5.13 20.26
N PHE A 401 -19.86 -5.74 19.81
CA PHE A 401 -19.30 -6.94 20.44
C PHE A 401 -18.91 -6.69 21.90
N ILE A 402 -18.14 -5.62 22.17
CA ILE A 402 -17.69 -5.27 23.53
C ILE A 402 -18.89 -4.98 24.47
N LEU A 403 -19.93 -4.30 23.96
CA LEU A 403 -21.15 -4.05 24.74
C LEU A 403 -21.89 -5.34 25.08
N HIS A 404 -21.97 -6.29 24.14
CA HIS A 404 -22.60 -7.58 24.38
C HIS A 404 -21.81 -8.45 25.36
N GLU A 405 -20.48 -8.45 25.29
CA GLU A 405 -19.58 -9.18 26.16
C GLU A 405 -19.75 -8.80 27.64
N SER A 406 -19.97 -7.51 27.92
CA SER A 406 -20.18 -6.97 29.28
C SER A 406 -21.35 -7.54 30.06
N ILE A 407 -22.25 -8.27 29.38
CA ILE A 407 -23.40 -8.93 30.00
C ILE A 407 -23.00 -10.28 30.60
N SER A 408 -21.95 -10.90 30.07
CA SER A 408 -21.58 -12.29 30.34
C SER A 408 -20.22 -12.50 30.98
N VAL A 409 -19.33 -11.50 30.94
CA VAL A 409 -17.94 -11.64 31.36
C VAL A 409 -17.56 -10.55 32.38
N ASP A 410 -16.64 -10.85 33.28
CA ASP A 410 -16.11 -9.91 34.28
C ASP A 410 -15.24 -8.84 33.60
N ASP A 411 -15.07 -7.68 34.25
CA ASP A 411 -14.35 -6.54 33.67
C ASP A 411 -12.91 -6.90 33.25
N GLU A 412 -12.22 -7.79 33.97
CA GLU A 412 -10.83 -8.19 33.71
C GLU A 412 -10.66 -8.94 32.38
N ASP A 413 -11.69 -9.65 31.93
CA ASP A 413 -11.65 -10.49 30.73
C ASP A 413 -12.18 -9.76 29.48
N LEU A 414 -12.68 -8.52 29.63
CA LEU A 414 -13.20 -7.74 28.50
C LEU A 414 -12.12 -7.51 27.44
N LEU A 415 -12.45 -7.70 26.16
CA LEU A 415 -11.50 -7.52 25.05
C LEU A 415 -10.82 -6.14 25.09
N ILE A 416 -11.59 -5.08 25.42
CA ILE A 416 -11.04 -3.73 25.52
C ILE A 416 -10.05 -3.56 26.68
N ASN A 417 -10.26 -4.28 27.78
CA ASN A 417 -9.36 -4.25 28.92
C ASN A 417 -8.11 -5.09 28.65
N LEU A 418 -8.23 -6.23 27.97
CA LEU A 418 -7.07 -6.97 27.44
C LEU A 418 -6.21 -6.10 26.51
N VAL A 419 -6.83 -5.31 25.63
CA VAL A 419 -6.13 -4.35 24.74
C VAL A 419 -5.39 -3.28 25.55
N ILE A 420 -6.01 -2.72 26.61
CA ILE A 420 -5.37 -1.76 27.50
C ILE A 420 -4.21 -2.42 28.26
N GLU A 421 -4.36 -3.66 28.71
CA GLU A 421 -3.29 -4.39 29.39
C GLU A 421 -2.12 -4.69 28.47
N GLN A 422 -2.35 -5.08 27.22
CA GLN A 422 -1.26 -5.24 26.24
C GLN A 422 -0.52 -3.92 25.99
N MET A 423 -1.24 -2.80 25.95
CA MET A 423 -0.65 -1.46 25.81
C MET A 423 0.22 -1.10 27.01
N ILE A 424 -0.22 -1.40 28.23
CA ILE A 424 0.51 -1.11 29.48
C ILE A 424 1.75 -2.00 29.61
N ASN A 425 1.65 -3.26 29.16
CA ASN A 425 2.70 -4.25 29.28
C ASN A 425 3.62 -4.35 28.05
N ASP A 426 3.57 -3.36 27.14
CA ASP A 426 4.42 -3.36 25.94
C ASP A 426 5.92 -3.35 26.32
N THR A 427 6.61 -4.39 25.87
CA THR A 427 8.03 -4.61 26.12
C THR A 427 8.93 -3.94 25.09
N ASP A 428 8.38 -3.39 24.01
CA ASP A 428 9.15 -2.68 22.99
C ASP A 428 9.81 -1.41 23.58
N PRO A 429 11.13 -1.21 23.38
CA PRO A 429 11.83 -0.04 23.91
C PRO A 429 11.30 1.32 23.42
N GLU A 430 10.70 1.34 22.22
CA GLU A 430 10.10 2.53 21.60
C GLU A 430 8.58 2.59 21.85
N LEU A 431 8.01 1.59 22.54
CA LEU A 431 6.58 1.43 22.80
C LEU A 431 5.73 1.37 21.50
N GLY A 432 6.28 0.78 20.45
CA GLY A 432 5.61 0.70 19.14
C GLY A 432 4.22 0.04 19.21
N GLY A 433 4.08 -1.02 20.01
CA GLY A 433 2.80 -1.71 20.21
C GLY A 433 1.80 -0.86 20.99
N ALA A 434 2.23 -0.18 22.05
CA ALA A 434 1.39 0.71 22.83
C ALA A 434 0.90 1.91 22.00
N VAL A 435 1.74 2.46 21.13
CA VAL A 435 1.35 3.52 20.18
C VAL A 435 0.24 3.04 19.24
N GLN A 436 0.38 1.84 18.67
CA GLN A 436 -0.65 1.24 17.81
C GLN A 436 -1.96 1.04 18.59
N LEU A 437 -1.90 0.46 19.78
CA LEU A 437 -3.07 0.17 20.62
C LEU A 437 -3.79 1.45 21.06
N ILE A 438 -3.08 2.55 21.33
CA ILE A 438 -3.69 3.85 21.60
C ILE A 438 -4.41 4.40 20.37
N GLY A 439 -3.82 4.24 19.18
CA GLY A 439 -4.51 4.57 17.92
C GLY A 439 -5.84 3.83 17.80
N ILE A 440 -5.83 2.52 18.11
CA ILE A 440 -7.03 1.67 18.10
C ILE A 440 -8.06 2.15 19.15
N LEU A 441 -7.65 2.39 20.40
CA LEU A 441 -8.53 2.89 21.46
C LEU A 441 -9.12 4.25 21.10
N ARG A 442 -8.31 5.14 20.51
CA ARG A 442 -8.78 6.46 20.06
C ARG A 442 -9.83 6.33 18.97
N LEU A 443 -9.63 5.45 17.99
CA LEU A 443 -10.64 5.16 16.95
C LEU A 443 -11.94 4.62 17.57
N LEU A 444 -11.86 3.69 18.53
CA LEU A 444 -13.06 3.17 19.18
C LEU A 444 -13.83 4.22 19.98
N LEU A 445 -13.10 5.16 20.60
CA LEU A 445 -13.65 6.23 21.45
C LEU A 445 -14.05 7.50 20.68
N ASP A 446 -13.71 7.61 19.40
CA ASP A 446 -13.98 8.79 18.59
C ASP A 446 -15.48 8.97 18.32
N PRO A 447 -16.14 10.00 18.89
CA PRO A 447 -17.56 10.21 18.68
C PRO A 447 -17.91 10.64 17.26
N GLU A 448 -16.95 11.09 16.44
CA GLU A 448 -17.19 11.47 15.05
C GLU A 448 -17.47 10.26 14.16
N ASN A 449 -16.90 9.09 14.48
CA ASN A 449 -17.15 7.84 13.76
C ASN A 449 -18.33 7.01 14.31
N MET A 450 -19.01 7.51 15.34
CA MET A 450 -20.24 6.94 15.89
C MET A 450 -21.44 7.57 15.15
N MET A 451 -21.72 7.07 13.94
CA MET A 451 -22.72 7.65 13.03
C MET A 451 -24.12 7.79 13.65
N ALA A 452 -24.73 8.95 13.43
CA ALA A 452 -26.03 9.34 13.99
C ALA A 452 -27.26 8.61 13.40
N THR A 453 -27.08 7.65 12.49
CA THR A 453 -28.16 7.15 11.60
C THR A 453 -28.84 5.84 12.00
N ALA A 454 -28.54 5.24 13.16
CA ALA A 454 -29.41 4.19 13.72
C ALA A 454 -29.66 4.31 15.23
N SER A 455 -28.80 4.97 16.00
CA SER A 455 -29.10 5.20 17.41
C SER A 455 -28.22 6.32 17.98
N LYS A 456 -28.82 7.45 18.40
CA LYS A 456 -28.14 8.42 19.29
C LYS A 456 -27.66 7.76 20.61
N THR A 457 -28.11 6.54 20.85
CA THR A 457 -27.82 5.67 21.98
C THR A 457 -26.43 5.05 21.94
N GLU A 458 -25.89 4.63 20.77
CA GLU A 458 -24.60 3.92 20.65
C GLU A 458 -23.48 4.77 21.27
N LYS A 459 -23.41 6.05 20.88
CA LYS A 459 -22.45 7.01 21.43
C LYS A 459 -22.54 7.13 22.96
N SER A 460 -23.74 7.29 23.51
CA SER A 460 -23.90 7.41 24.96
C SER A 460 -23.64 6.11 25.71
N GLU A 461 -24.00 4.98 25.09
CA GLU A 461 -23.93 3.65 25.67
C GLU A 461 -22.48 3.17 25.73
N PHE A 462 -21.77 3.18 24.59
CA PHE A 462 -20.38 2.75 24.51
C PHE A 462 -19.44 3.63 25.33
N LEU A 463 -19.59 4.96 25.25
CA LEU A 463 -18.77 5.86 26.06
C LEU A 463 -19.05 5.67 27.55
N SER A 464 -20.33 5.62 27.97
CA SER A 464 -20.67 5.38 29.38
C SER A 464 -20.16 4.04 29.87
N PHE A 465 -20.17 3.02 29.00
CA PHE A 465 -19.59 1.72 29.29
C PHE A 465 -18.08 1.84 29.53
N PHE A 466 -17.33 2.44 28.60
CA PHE A 466 -15.87 2.60 28.72
C PHE A 466 -15.47 3.34 30.00
N TYR A 467 -16.13 4.46 30.32
CA TYR A 467 -15.84 5.21 31.54
C TYR A 467 -16.09 4.40 32.82
N LYS A 468 -17.08 3.50 32.79
CA LYS A 468 -17.43 2.69 33.95
C LYS A 468 -16.53 1.46 34.11
N HIS A 469 -16.19 0.79 33.01
CA HIS A 469 -15.59 -0.55 33.02
C HIS A 469 -14.11 -0.58 32.61
N SER A 470 -13.58 0.48 31.97
CA SER A 470 -12.22 0.46 31.39
C SER A 470 -11.34 1.63 31.83
N MET A 471 -11.93 2.76 32.23
CA MET A 471 -11.16 3.95 32.63
C MET A 471 -10.24 3.69 33.82
N HIS A 472 -10.66 2.85 34.76
CA HIS A 472 -9.85 2.50 35.93
C HIS A 472 -8.61 1.67 35.55
N VAL A 473 -8.74 0.76 34.56
CA VAL A 473 -7.62 -0.01 34.01
C VAL A 473 -6.64 0.92 33.30
N LEU A 474 -7.15 1.81 32.43
CA LEU A 474 -6.34 2.78 31.68
C LEU A 474 -5.54 3.71 32.60
N THR A 475 -6.14 4.17 33.70
CA THR A 475 -5.52 5.14 34.62
C THR A 475 -4.68 4.48 35.72
N ALA A 476 -4.75 3.16 35.90
CA ALA A 476 -4.02 2.45 36.94
C ALA A 476 -2.49 2.73 36.95
N PRO A 477 -1.78 2.77 35.80
CA PRO A 477 -0.35 3.09 35.78
C PRO A 477 -0.02 4.50 36.30
N LEU A 478 -0.89 5.49 36.05
CA LEU A 478 -0.70 6.86 36.53
C LEU A 478 -0.77 6.91 38.07
N PHE A 479 -1.79 6.26 38.64
CA PHE A 479 -1.95 6.21 40.09
C PHE A 479 -0.87 5.38 40.76
N ALA A 480 -0.52 4.22 40.19
CA ALA A 480 0.55 3.38 40.68
C ALA A 480 1.90 4.13 40.69
N ASN A 481 2.20 4.89 39.63
CA ASN A 481 3.47 5.61 39.57
C ASN A 481 3.52 6.88 40.45
N THR A 482 2.37 7.38 40.93
CA THR A 482 2.28 8.64 41.69
C THR A 482 1.81 8.48 43.14
N ALA A 483 1.60 7.24 43.61
CA ALA A 483 1.03 6.93 44.92
C ALA A 483 1.72 7.64 46.11
N ASP A 484 3.05 7.81 46.04
CA ASP A 484 3.85 8.44 47.10
C ASP A 484 4.12 9.95 46.87
N ASN A 485 3.33 10.62 46.03
CA ASN A 485 3.56 11.99 45.56
C ASN A 485 4.93 12.21 44.90
N LYS A 486 5.54 11.12 44.42
CA LYS A 486 6.80 11.08 43.67
C LYS A 486 6.71 9.94 42.64
N PRO A 487 7.35 10.08 41.46
CA PRO A 487 7.46 8.99 40.50
C PRO A 487 8.14 7.77 41.13
N SER A 488 7.44 6.64 41.17
CA SER A 488 8.00 5.37 41.67
C SER A 488 9.02 4.76 40.70
N ARG A 489 8.78 4.95 39.39
CA ARG A 489 9.63 4.64 38.25
C ARG A 489 9.80 5.90 37.41
N ASP A 490 11.03 6.36 37.31
CA ASP A 490 11.45 7.56 36.57
C ASP A 490 12.46 7.17 35.47
N ASP A 491 12.01 6.29 34.59
CA ASP A 491 12.74 5.86 33.39
C ASP A 491 11.99 6.32 32.13
N TYR A 492 12.71 6.34 31.00
CA TYR A 492 12.19 6.86 29.73
C TYR A 492 10.92 6.12 29.26
N GLN A 493 10.91 4.79 29.37
CA GLN A 493 9.81 3.95 28.92
C GLN A 493 8.55 4.21 29.78
N SER A 494 8.70 4.24 31.11
CA SER A 494 7.62 4.60 32.02
C SER A 494 7.08 6.01 31.73
N ALA A 495 7.95 7.00 31.52
CA ALA A 495 7.53 8.37 31.21
C ALA A 495 6.77 8.46 29.88
N GLN A 496 7.22 7.74 28.84
CA GLN A 496 6.57 7.70 27.54
C GLN A 496 5.19 7.02 27.62
N LEU A 497 5.07 5.89 28.31
CA LEU A 497 3.79 5.23 28.53
C LEU A 497 2.78 6.14 29.26
N LEU A 498 3.22 6.85 30.30
CA LEU A 498 2.34 7.78 31.01
C LEU A 498 1.95 8.99 30.14
N SER A 499 2.86 9.48 29.28
CA SER A 499 2.53 10.53 28.30
C SER A 499 1.44 10.08 27.34
N LEU A 500 1.59 8.86 26.81
CA LEU A 500 0.63 8.20 25.93
C LEU A 500 -0.76 8.06 26.58
N ILE A 501 -0.83 7.62 27.84
CA ILE A 501 -2.09 7.55 28.60
C ILE A 501 -2.69 8.96 28.78
N LEU A 502 -1.88 9.96 29.14
CA LEU A 502 -2.34 11.34 29.31
C LEU A 502 -2.87 11.96 28.01
N GLU A 503 -2.28 11.64 26.87
CA GLU A 503 -2.76 12.07 25.55
C GLU A 503 -4.15 11.49 25.26
N LEU A 504 -4.36 10.19 25.52
CA LEU A 504 -5.67 9.56 25.34
C LEU A 504 -6.71 10.12 26.32
N LEU A 505 -6.33 10.41 27.56
CA LEU A 505 -7.22 11.08 28.54
C LEU A 505 -7.58 12.49 28.11
N THR A 506 -6.62 13.25 27.57
CA THR A 506 -6.86 14.59 27.03
C THR A 506 -7.86 14.53 25.88
N PHE A 507 -7.68 13.57 24.96
CA PHE A 507 -8.64 13.30 23.90
C PHE A 507 -10.04 13.00 24.44
N CYS A 508 -10.15 12.15 25.46
CA CYS A 508 -11.43 11.80 26.12
C CYS A 508 -12.11 13.06 26.71
N VAL A 509 -11.36 13.93 27.38
CA VAL A 509 -11.89 15.17 27.97
C VAL A 509 -12.39 16.14 26.89
N ASP A 510 -11.63 16.30 25.80
CA ASP A 510 -12.00 17.20 24.69
C ASP A 510 -13.26 16.71 23.95
N THR A 511 -13.39 15.40 23.76
CA THR A 511 -14.60 14.78 23.18
C THR A 511 -15.80 14.82 24.12
N ILE A 512 -15.59 14.76 25.45
CA ILE A 512 -16.66 14.99 26.43
C ILE A 512 -17.11 16.45 26.42
N HIS A 513 -16.21 17.43 26.37
CA HIS A 513 -16.58 18.86 26.47
C HIS A 513 -17.40 19.37 25.28
N THR A 514 -17.15 18.84 24.08
CA THR A 514 -17.98 19.11 22.89
C THR A 514 -19.36 18.44 22.96
N THR A 515 -19.47 17.31 23.67
CA THR A 515 -20.72 16.55 23.83
C THR A 515 -21.57 17.00 25.04
N SER A 516 -20.94 17.61 26.06
CA SER A 516 -21.52 17.94 27.37
C SER A 516 -22.37 19.21 27.44
N ARG A 517 -22.95 19.68 26.32
CA ARG A 517 -24.11 20.59 26.42
C ARG A 517 -25.40 19.86 26.80
N LEU A 518 -25.41 18.51 26.89
CA LEU A 518 -26.62 17.74 27.15
C LEU A 518 -26.61 16.80 28.35
N MET A 519 -25.48 16.48 29.01
CA MET A 519 -25.45 15.42 30.04
C MET A 519 -24.38 15.65 31.14
N LEU A 520 -24.45 16.75 31.90
CA LEU A 520 -23.69 16.84 33.17
C LEU A 520 -24.63 17.17 34.33
N SER A 521 -24.93 16.12 35.11
CA SER A 521 -25.26 16.23 36.53
C SER A 521 -23.95 16.14 37.32
N PRO A 522 -23.60 17.14 38.15
CA PRO A 522 -22.27 17.28 38.74
C PRO A 522 -22.10 16.44 40.02
N ARG A 523 -22.14 15.10 39.93
CA ARG A 523 -22.05 14.22 41.12
C ARG A 523 -20.94 13.17 41.15
N MET A 524 -20.10 13.03 40.12
CA MET A 524 -19.05 11.99 40.13
C MET A 524 -17.64 12.47 40.52
N PHE A 525 -17.43 13.72 40.93
CA PHE A 525 -16.10 14.24 41.28
C PHE A 525 -15.95 14.76 42.72
N TYR A 526 -16.94 14.56 43.58
CA TYR A 526 -16.82 14.90 45.01
C TYR A 526 -17.58 13.85 45.82
N ASP A 527 -16.87 12.82 46.27
CA ASP A 527 -17.10 12.17 47.56
C ASP A 527 -15.92 11.21 47.83
N GLU A 528 -14.81 11.77 48.31
CA GLU A 528 -13.91 11.15 49.30
C GLU A 528 -12.99 12.24 49.87
N CYS A 529 -13.47 12.86 50.96
CA CYS A 529 -12.74 13.69 51.92
C CYS A 529 -13.39 13.48 53.29
#